data_AF-A0A832LR82-F1
#
_entry.id   AF-A0A832LR82-F1
#
_cell.length_a   1.000
_cell.length_b   1.000
_cell.length_c   1.000
_cell.angle_alpha   90.00
_cell.angle_beta   90.00
_cell.angle_gamma   90.00
#
_symmetry.space_group_name_H-M   'P 1'
#
loop_
_entity.id
_entity.type
_entity.pdbx_description
1 polymer ?
#
loop_
_entity_poly.entity_id
_entity_poly.type
_entity_poly.pdbx_seq_one_letter_code
_entity_poly.pdbx_strand_id
1 'polypeptide(L)'
;MVFALANCNQQDERFLDTYTDILIIRMSESDSTAAQRKVAAALAQHGYSEADFRREFFDRAREPENLRVLIDSARARALRQVAAQK
;
A
#
# COMPACT_ATOMS: atom_id res chain seq x y z
N MET A 1 -30.99 7.63 1.64
CA MET A 1 -30.10 6.46 1.86
C MET A 1 -29.02 6.49 0.78
N VAL A 2 -27.91 7.20 1.02
CA VAL A 2 -26.75 7.26 0.10
C VAL A 2 -25.50 7.42 0.96
N PHE A 3 -24.87 6.31 1.37
CA PHE A 3 -23.60 6.31 2.11
C PHE A 3 -22.66 5.17 1.68
N ALA A 4 -22.90 4.51 0.54
CA ALA A 4 -22.10 3.36 0.10
C ALA A 4 -20.90 3.73 -0.80
N LEU A 5 -20.93 4.88 -1.49
CA LEU A 5 -19.90 5.24 -2.48
C LEU A 5 -18.64 5.87 -1.86
N ALA A 6 -18.77 6.57 -0.72
CA ALA A 6 -17.65 7.23 -0.06
C ALA A 6 -16.67 6.24 0.59
N ASN A 7 -17.18 5.11 1.12
CA ASN A 7 -16.36 4.14 1.85
C ASN A 7 -15.46 3.31 0.92
N CYS A 8 -15.91 3.01 -0.30
CA CYS A 8 -15.08 2.32 -1.31
C CYS A 8 -13.84 3.15 -1.67
N ASN A 9 -14.05 4.44 -1.96
CA ASN A 9 -12.96 5.33 -2.34
C ASN A 9 -11.93 5.48 -1.20
N GLN A 10 -12.40 5.58 0.04
CA GLN A 10 -11.51 5.70 1.21
C GLN A 10 -10.73 4.42 1.50
N GLN A 11 -11.33 3.23 1.32
CA GLN A 11 -10.63 1.96 1.49
C GLN A 11 -9.59 1.73 0.40
N ASP A 12 -9.91 2.09 -0.84
CA ASP A 12 -8.97 2.01 -1.97
C ASP A 12 -7.79 2.96 -1.79
N GLU A 13 -8.05 4.21 -1.36
CA GLU A 13 -7.00 5.18 -1.04
C GLU A 13 -6.09 4.69 0.09
N ARG A 14 -6.67 4.21 1.21
CA ARG A 14 -5.89 3.69 2.33
C ARG A 14 -5.00 2.52 1.91
N PHE A 15 -5.53 1.56 1.17
CA PHE A 15 -4.75 0.42 0.67
C PHE A 15 -3.64 0.88 -0.27
N LEU A 16 -3.96 1.78 -1.21
CA LEU A 16 -3.04 2.32 -2.20
C LEU A 16 -1.88 3.08 -1.55
N ASP A 17 -2.17 3.94 -0.58
CA ASP A 17 -1.17 4.72 0.13
C ASP A 17 -0.28 3.81 0.99
N THR A 18 -0.88 2.85 1.70
CA THR A 18 -0.14 1.84 2.47
C THR A 18 0.81 1.05 1.57
N TYR A 19 0.33 0.56 0.43
CA TYR A 19 1.16 -0.22 -0.50
C TYR A 19 2.25 0.65 -1.16
N THR A 20 1.97 1.92 -1.41
CA THR A 20 2.97 2.89 -1.89
C THR A 20 4.12 3.05 -0.90
N ASP A 21 3.83 3.21 0.39
CA ASP A 21 4.86 3.34 1.42
C ASP A 21 5.70 2.06 1.56
N ILE A 22 5.06 0.89 1.49
CA ILE A 22 5.77 -0.40 1.47
C ILE A 22 6.76 -0.45 0.30
N LEU A 23 6.35 -0.03 -0.90
CA LEU A 23 7.23 -0.03 -2.07
C LEU A 23 8.40 0.95 -1.88
N ILE A 24 8.15 2.16 -1.39
CA ILE A 24 9.21 3.15 -1.12
C ILE A 24 10.22 2.57 -0.14
N ILE A 25 9.77 1.98 0.96
CA ILE A 25 10.65 1.36 1.96
C ILE A 25 11.51 0.27 1.32
N ARG A 26 10.91 -0.62 0.53
CA ARG A 26 11.61 -1.74 -0.13
C ARG A 26 12.58 -1.26 -1.22
N MET A 27 12.34 -0.11 -1.84
CA MET A 27 13.22 0.48 -2.85
C MET A 27 14.37 1.27 -2.24
N SER A 28 14.17 1.85 -1.07
CA SER A 28 15.14 2.73 -0.40
C SER A 28 16.01 2.02 0.64
N GLU A 29 15.59 0.86 1.14
CA GLU A 29 16.29 0.13 2.19
C GLU A 29 16.90 -1.18 1.69
N SER A 30 18.23 -1.29 1.76
CA SER A 30 18.97 -2.48 1.33
C SER A 30 18.99 -3.56 2.40
N ASP A 31 18.90 -3.20 3.68
CA ASP A 31 18.85 -4.15 4.79
C ASP A 31 17.43 -4.71 4.94
N SER A 32 17.26 -6.02 4.69
CA SER A 32 15.96 -6.69 4.73
C SER A 32 15.30 -6.67 6.11
N THR A 33 16.09 -6.66 7.19
CA THR A 33 15.58 -6.59 8.57
C THR A 33 15.15 -5.17 8.91
N ALA A 34 15.94 -4.17 8.50
CA ALA A 34 15.56 -2.76 8.64
C ALA A 34 14.29 -2.44 7.83
N ALA A 35 14.21 -2.95 6.60
CA ALA A 35 13.04 -2.79 5.73
C ALA A 35 11.80 -3.41 6.38
N GLN A 36 11.91 -4.60 6.96
CA GLN A 36 10.79 -5.25 7.62
C GLN A 36 10.26 -4.45 8.82
N ARG A 37 11.14 -3.87 9.64
CA ARG A 37 10.73 -2.99 10.76
C ARG A 37 10.01 -1.74 10.26
N LYS A 38 10.53 -1.12 9.19
CA LYS A 38 9.91 0.07 8.57
C LYS A 38 8.55 -0.26 7.95
N VAL A 39 8.40 -1.42 7.30
CA VAL A 39 7.11 -1.89 6.76
C VAL A 39 6.09 -2.08 7.88
N ALA A 40 6.47 -2.70 9.00
CA ALA A 40 5.58 -2.86 10.15
C ALA A 40 5.12 -1.50 10.72
N ALA A 41 6.02 -0.52 10.78
CA ALA A 41 5.67 0.83 11.20
C ALA A 41 4.72 1.52 10.21
N ALA A 42 4.96 1.42 8.90
CA ALA A 42 4.09 2.00 7.88
C ALA A 42 2.68 1.38 7.92
N LEU A 43 2.57 0.06 8.06
CA LEU A 43 1.28 -0.61 8.24
C LEU A 43 0.51 -0.02 9.43
N ALA A 44 1.17 0.11 10.58
CA ALA A 44 0.55 0.68 11.78
C ALA A 44 0.12 2.15 11.58
N GLN A 45 0.90 2.96 10.86
CA GLN A 45 0.55 4.36 10.55
C GLN A 45 -0.75 4.48 9.75
N HIS A 46 -1.03 3.51 8.87
CA HIS A 46 -2.27 3.43 8.10
C HIS A 46 -3.39 2.67 8.80
N GLY A 47 -3.21 2.30 10.07
CA GLY A 47 -4.20 1.57 10.86
C GLY A 47 -4.35 0.10 10.48
N TYR A 48 -3.33 -0.49 9.85
CA TYR A 48 -3.28 -1.92 9.55
C TYR A 48 -2.45 -2.70 10.57
N SER A 49 -2.92 -3.90 10.90
CA SER A 49 -2.02 -4.99 11.27
C SER A 49 -1.51 -5.70 10.02
N GLU A 50 -0.39 -6.41 10.12
CA GLU A 50 0.12 -7.20 8.99
C GLU A 50 -0.90 -8.26 8.51
N ALA A 51 -1.59 -8.90 9.45
CA ALA A 51 -2.60 -9.90 9.14
C ALA A 51 -3.81 -9.28 8.40
N ASP A 52 -4.28 -8.11 8.82
CA ASP A 52 -5.41 -7.43 8.19
C ASP A 52 -5.06 -6.93 6.78
N PHE A 53 -3.88 -6.33 6.62
CA PHE A 53 -3.41 -5.89 5.31
C PHE A 53 -3.25 -7.06 4.35
N ARG A 54 -2.67 -8.16 4.83
CA ARG A 54 -2.50 -9.39 4.05
C ARG A 54 -3.85 -9.98 3.63
N ARG A 55 -4.82 -10.01 4.53
CA ARG A 55 -6.19 -10.46 4.22
C ARG A 55 -6.81 -9.57 3.13
N GLU A 56 -6.75 -8.25 3.28
CA GLU A 56 -7.28 -7.32 2.29
C GLU A 56 -6.59 -7.46 0.93
N PHE A 57 -5.26 -7.64 0.91
CA PHE A 57 -4.51 -7.93 -0.30
C PHE A 57 -5.04 -9.18 -1.01
N PHE A 58 -5.25 -10.27 -0.27
CA PHE A 58 -5.78 -11.52 -0.83
C PHE A 58 -7.24 -11.40 -1.29
N ASP A 59 -8.05 -10.62 -0.59
CA ASP A 59 -9.42 -10.35 -1.01
C ASP A 59 -9.44 -9.55 -2.33
N ARG A 60 -8.59 -8.53 -2.46
CA ARG A 60 -8.42 -7.76 -3.70
C ARG A 60 -7.81 -8.59 -4.84
N ALA A 61 -6.97 -9.58 -4.52
CA ALA A 61 -6.37 -10.48 -5.51
C ALA A 61 -7.41 -11.39 -6.20
N ARG A 62 -8.64 -11.48 -5.69
CA ARG A 62 -9.76 -12.14 -6.36
C ARG A 62 -10.23 -11.39 -7.61
N GLU A 63 -9.93 -10.09 -7.69
CA GLU A 63 -10.18 -9.22 -8.85
C GLU A 63 -8.85 -8.72 -9.42
N PRO A 64 -8.11 -9.57 -10.15
CA PRO A 64 -6.70 -9.33 -10.48
C PRO A 64 -6.48 -8.07 -11.31
N GLU A 65 -7.40 -7.73 -12.23
CA GLU A 65 -7.29 -6.50 -13.03
C GLU A 65 -7.39 -5.24 -12.18
N ASN A 66 -8.31 -5.21 -11.21
CA ASN A 66 -8.49 -4.08 -10.29
C ASN A 66 -7.26 -3.93 -9.37
N LEU A 67 -6.76 -5.05 -8.83
CA LEU A 67 -5.54 -5.03 -8.04
C LEU A 67 -4.33 -4.58 -8.86
N ARG A 68 -4.23 -5.00 -10.13
CA ARG A 68 -3.14 -4.60 -11.04
C ARG A 68 -3.10 -3.09 -11.23
N VAL A 69 -4.25 -2.45 -11.46
CA VAL A 69 -4.35 -0.99 -11.59
C VAL A 69 -3.88 -0.28 -10.31
N LEU A 70 -4.29 -0.77 -9.14
CA LEU A 70 -3.86 -0.21 -7.85
C LEU A 70 -2.35 -0.34 -7.64
N ILE A 71 -1.78 -1.52 -7.91
CA ILE A 71 -0.34 -1.78 -7.76
C ILE A 71 0.48 -0.95 -8.75
N ASP A 72 0.03 -0.82 -10.00
CA ASP A 72 0.69 0.00 -11.02
C ASP A 72 0.68 1.48 -10.61
N SER A 73 -0.44 1.97 -10.06
CA SER A 73 -0.55 3.32 -9.49
C SER A 73 0.41 3.52 -8.32
N ALA A 74 0.45 2.58 -7.37
CA ALA A 74 1.36 2.63 -6.22
C ALA A 74 2.82 2.67 -6.66
N ARG A 75 3.20 1.81 -7.62
CA ARG A 75 4.56 1.77 -8.18
C ARG A 75 4.94 3.09 -8.83
N ALA A 76 4.06 3.67 -9.63
CA ALA A 76 4.31 4.96 -10.26
C ALA A 76 4.49 6.08 -9.23
N ARG A 77 3.69 6.08 -8.14
CA ARG A 77 3.85 7.02 -7.01
C ARG A 77 5.19 6.82 -6.31
N ALA A 78 5.53 5.59 -5.95
CA ALA A 78 6.76 5.25 -5.25
C ALA A 78 8.01 5.67 -6.04
N LEU A 79 8.05 5.38 -7.34
CA LEU A 79 9.16 5.77 -8.22
C LEU A 79 9.37 7.29 -8.24
N ARG A 80 8.29 8.09 -8.35
CA ARG A 80 8.39 9.55 -8.31
C ARG A 80 8.94 10.06 -6.99
N GLN A 81 8.48 9.49 -5.87
CA GLN A 81 8.95 9.92 -4.55
C GLN A 81 10.41 9.54 -4.31
N VAL A 82 10.83 8.33 -4.67
CA VAL A 82 12.23 7.90 -4.54
C VAL A 82 13.15 8.73 -5.45
N ALA A 83 12.71 9.09 -6.66
CA ALA A 83 13.46 9.96 -7.54
C ALA A 83 13.62 11.39 -7.00
N ALA A 84 12.60 11.91 -6.30
CA ALA A 84 12.64 13.26 -5.71
C ALA A 84 13.49 13.35 -4.42
N GLN A 85 13.86 12.22 -3.81
CA GLN A 85 14.70 12.14 -2.61
C GLN A 85 16.20 12.04 -2.92
N LYS A 86 16.58 11.96 -4.20
CA LYS A 86 17.96 11.91 -4.70
C LYS A 86 18.39 13.26 -5.25
#